data_AF-A0A0F9EFI9-F1
#
_entry.id   AF-A0A0F9EFI9-F1
#
_cell.length_a   1.000
_cell.length_b   1.000
_cell.length_c   1.000
_cell.angle_alpha   90.00
_cell.angle_beta   90.00
_cell.angle_gamma   90.00
#
_symmetry.space_group_name_H-M   'P 1'
#
loop_
_entity.id
_entity.type
_entity.pdbx_description
1 polymer ?
#
loop_
_entity_poly.entity_id
_entity_poly.type
_entity_poly.pdbx_seq_one_letter_code
_entity_poly.pdbx_strand_id
1 'polypeptide(L)'
;VDNDIKPLFPTQSGPGRDVGGYEAIDFTVLEDIELEWHNDELYFTYKGATTGDRQTLIYDLVRRRWRAATWSPEVVTVYSEVSTVSSLLVGSTTGLYYEAQGNDDQGTAITASLRTGSHDQGQPLNTKQYGVLLVDCDPGNATVIVTPFINGEASSLAPTNLTGSGRQIFTIDLLETEARNISFDFSWVKTSAQTPILFQYEILYFMLPVATEHWASDETSFGLQGWLHLRDLYVTIRSTADVTLTLDFDGTTQTYTIASTAGVRKKVYIQLAPNKGKLYKFEFNSSADFNLFEGASEVRVKQWLTSLGYAVVKPFGGEQLDRTIAI
;
A
#
# COMPACT_ATOMS: atom_id res chain seq x y z
N VAL A 1 -19.88 -11.15 -5.23
CA VAL A 1 -20.55 -10.31 -6.25
C VAL A 1 -21.60 -11.04 -7.07
N ASP A 2 -21.39 -12.28 -7.54
CA ASP A 2 -22.40 -12.99 -8.37
C ASP A 2 -23.79 -13.21 -7.70
N ASN A 3 -23.94 -12.96 -6.39
CA ASN A 3 -25.20 -13.12 -5.68
C ASN A 3 -25.62 -11.87 -4.88
N ASP A 4 -24.87 -10.78 -4.99
CA ASP A 4 -25.01 -9.65 -4.05
C ASP A 4 -26.20 -8.75 -4.42
N ILE A 5 -26.57 -8.69 -5.71
CA ILE A 5 -27.75 -7.95 -6.18
C ILE A 5 -29.02 -8.81 -6.30
N LYS A 6 -28.90 -10.14 -6.17
CA LYS A 6 -30.06 -11.05 -6.26
C LYS A 6 -31.21 -10.65 -5.33
N PRO A 7 -30.97 -10.17 -4.09
CA PRO A 7 -32.08 -9.84 -3.20
C PRO A 7 -32.89 -8.60 -3.62
N LEU A 8 -32.40 -7.78 -4.57
CA LEU A 8 -33.18 -6.67 -5.13
C LEU A 8 -34.41 -7.17 -5.91
N PHE A 9 -34.33 -8.41 -6.43
CA PHE A 9 -35.39 -9.05 -7.18
C PHE A 9 -36.31 -9.84 -6.24
N PRO A 10 -37.64 -9.78 -6.46
CA PRO A 10 -38.58 -10.63 -5.75
C PRO A 10 -38.30 -12.09 -6.07
N THR A 11 -38.53 -12.92 -5.06
CA THR A 11 -38.35 -14.38 -5.14
C THR A 11 -39.66 -15.06 -4.75
N GLN A 12 -39.75 -16.37 -4.95
CA GLN A 12 -40.90 -17.13 -4.43
C GLN A 12 -41.05 -17.00 -2.90
N SER A 13 -39.97 -16.68 -2.18
CA SER A 13 -39.94 -16.50 -0.73
C SER A 13 -40.35 -15.11 -0.24
N GLY A 14 -40.56 -14.13 -1.11
CA GLY A 14 -40.94 -12.77 -0.69
C GLY A 14 -40.58 -11.67 -1.70
N PRO A 15 -40.99 -10.42 -1.41
CA PRO A 15 -40.64 -9.26 -2.23
C PRO A 15 -39.12 -9.05 -2.26
N GLY A 16 -38.66 -8.24 -3.22
CA GLY A 16 -37.28 -7.75 -3.22
C GLY A 16 -37.00 -6.96 -1.94
N ARG A 17 -35.72 -6.82 -1.60
CA ARG A 17 -35.25 -6.04 -0.45
C ARG A 17 -34.02 -5.22 -0.82
N ASP A 18 -33.88 -4.08 -0.16
CA ASP A 18 -32.74 -3.18 -0.33
C ASP A 18 -31.44 -3.89 0.07
N VAL A 19 -30.38 -3.70 -0.73
CA VAL A 19 -29.04 -4.28 -0.47
C VAL A 19 -27.96 -3.30 -0.89
N GLY A 20 -26.97 -3.08 -0.02
CA GLY A 20 -25.74 -2.37 -0.39
C GLY A 20 -25.95 -0.93 -0.84
N GLY A 21 -27.04 -0.28 -0.39
CA GLY A 21 -27.42 1.07 -0.81
C GLY A 21 -28.32 1.12 -2.05
N TYR A 22 -28.66 -0.04 -2.64
CA TYR A 22 -29.62 -0.15 -3.73
C TYR A 22 -30.99 -0.52 -3.18
N GLU A 23 -32.04 0.03 -3.77
CA GLU A 23 -33.41 -0.27 -3.36
C GLU A 23 -33.92 -1.52 -4.06
N ALA A 24 -34.85 -2.21 -3.41
CA ALA A 24 -35.64 -3.24 -4.05
C ALA A 24 -36.34 -2.66 -5.29
N ILE A 25 -36.46 -3.47 -6.34
CA ILE A 25 -37.15 -3.05 -7.56
C ILE A 25 -38.65 -2.91 -7.26
N ASP A 26 -39.24 -1.78 -7.64
CA ASP A 26 -40.68 -1.57 -7.56
C ASP A 26 -41.41 -2.27 -8.72
N PHE A 27 -41.84 -3.51 -8.46
CA PHE A 27 -42.63 -4.28 -9.42
C PHE A 27 -44.08 -3.80 -9.58
N THR A 28 -44.49 -2.71 -8.91
CA THR A 28 -45.81 -2.09 -9.12
C THR A 28 -45.83 -1.10 -10.30
N VAL A 29 -44.65 -0.64 -10.76
CA VAL A 29 -44.47 0.25 -11.91
C VAL A 29 -43.62 -0.43 -12.99
N LEU A 30 -44.19 -1.44 -13.65
CA LEU A 30 -43.47 -2.26 -14.63
C LEU A 30 -42.98 -1.45 -15.84
N GLU A 31 -43.63 -0.34 -16.16
CA GLU A 31 -43.22 0.60 -17.20
C GLU A 31 -41.89 1.30 -16.93
N ASP A 32 -41.44 1.33 -15.66
CA ASP A 32 -40.18 1.95 -15.27
C ASP A 32 -39.00 0.96 -15.25
N ILE A 33 -39.27 -0.32 -15.54
CA ILE A 33 -38.25 -1.38 -15.60
C ILE A 33 -37.82 -1.55 -17.06
N GLU A 34 -36.63 -1.07 -17.39
CA GLU A 34 -36.06 -1.18 -18.74
C GLU A 34 -34.71 -1.90 -18.72
N LEU A 35 -34.43 -2.55 -19.85
CA LEU A 35 -33.18 -3.25 -20.09
C LEU A 35 -32.67 -2.89 -21.47
N GLU A 36 -31.46 -2.33 -21.54
CA GLU A 36 -30.85 -1.91 -22.79
C GLU A 36 -29.42 -2.46 -22.89
N TRP A 37 -29.03 -2.89 -24.09
CA TRP A 37 -27.68 -3.39 -24.34
C TRP A 37 -26.89 -2.41 -25.21
N HIS A 38 -25.66 -2.09 -24.81
CA HIS A 38 -24.77 -1.21 -25.55
C HIS A 38 -23.29 -1.58 -25.30
N ASN A 39 -22.51 -1.83 -26.36
CA ASN A 39 -21.05 -2.01 -26.32
C ASN A 39 -20.53 -2.90 -25.16
N ASP A 40 -21.03 -4.14 -25.09
CA ASP A 40 -20.69 -5.13 -24.05
C ASP A 40 -21.14 -4.79 -22.63
N GLU A 41 -22.06 -3.83 -22.49
CA GLU A 41 -22.70 -3.51 -21.22
C GLU A 41 -24.22 -3.69 -21.30
N LEU A 42 -24.81 -4.19 -20.22
CA LEU A 42 -26.25 -4.31 -20.04
C LEU A 42 -26.71 -3.30 -18.99
N TYR A 43 -27.51 -2.33 -19.42
CA TYR A 43 -28.10 -1.28 -18.60
C TYR A 43 -29.47 -1.75 -18.12
N PHE A 44 -29.67 -1.77 -16.81
CA PHE A 44 -30.93 -2.09 -16.16
C PHE A 44 -31.38 -0.89 -15.34
N THR A 45 -32.41 -0.19 -15.82
CA THR A 45 -33.03 0.95 -15.13
C THR A 45 -34.33 0.50 -14.47
N TYR A 46 -34.56 0.98 -13.26
CA TYR A 46 -35.77 0.67 -12.50
C TYR A 46 -36.07 1.77 -11.48
N LYS A 47 -37.30 1.78 -10.97
CA LYS A 47 -37.70 2.62 -9.84
C LYS A 47 -37.54 1.87 -8.52
N GLY A 48 -36.92 2.51 -7.52
CA GLY A 48 -36.79 1.94 -6.18
C GLY A 48 -38.12 1.87 -5.44
N ALA A 49 -38.37 0.79 -4.72
CA ALA A 49 -39.63 0.55 -4.01
C ALA A 49 -39.78 1.36 -2.71
N THR A 50 -38.69 1.96 -2.20
CA THR A 50 -38.68 2.64 -0.89
C THR A 50 -38.84 4.14 -1.07
N THR A 51 -38.01 4.78 -1.87
CA THR A 51 -38.05 6.24 -2.12
C THR A 51 -38.79 6.60 -3.40
N GLY A 52 -38.85 5.68 -4.37
CA GLY A 52 -39.31 5.97 -5.71
C GLY A 52 -38.24 6.59 -6.61
N ASP A 53 -36.99 6.72 -6.14
CA ASP A 53 -35.88 7.24 -6.94
C ASP A 53 -35.50 6.25 -8.04
N ARG A 54 -35.08 6.76 -9.21
CA ARG A 54 -34.64 5.90 -10.31
C ARG A 54 -33.21 5.43 -10.12
N GLN A 55 -32.98 4.13 -10.29
CA GLN A 55 -31.67 3.50 -10.17
C GLN A 55 -31.24 2.87 -11.49
N THR A 56 -29.94 2.84 -11.75
CA THR A 56 -29.35 2.16 -12.90
C THR A 56 -28.28 1.18 -12.45
N LEU A 57 -28.45 -0.10 -12.79
CA LEU A 57 -27.43 -1.13 -12.65
C LEU A 57 -26.86 -1.47 -14.02
N ILE A 58 -25.54 -1.56 -14.12
CA ILE A 58 -24.84 -1.80 -15.37
C ILE A 58 -23.99 -3.05 -15.19
N TYR A 59 -24.23 -4.05 -16.03
CA TYR A 59 -23.41 -5.26 -16.07
C TYR A 59 -22.39 -5.16 -17.20
N ASP A 60 -21.11 -5.15 -16.83
CA ASP A 60 -19.98 -5.17 -17.75
C ASP A 60 -19.67 -6.64 -18.12
N LEU A 61 -19.93 -7.05 -19.37
CA LEU A 61 -19.74 -8.44 -19.82
C LEU A 61 -18.26 -8.84 -19.86
N VAL A 62 -17.37 -7.90 -20.16
CA VAL A 62 -15.93 -8.16 -20.26
C VAL A 62 -15.34 -8.41 -18.87
N ARG A 63 -15.70 -7.57 -17.89
CA ARG A 63 -15.22 -7.67 -16.51
C ARG A 63 -16.09 -8.57 -15.62
N ARG A 64 -17.25 -9.02 -16.13
CA ARG A 64 -18.23 -9.89 -15.44
C ARG A 64 -18.61 -9.34 -14.07
N ARG A 65 -19.00 -8.07 -14.00
CA ARG A 65 -19.38 -7.41 -12.74
C ARG A 65 -20.53 -6.44 -12.94
N TRP A 66 -21.36 -6.32 -11.90
CA TRP A 66 -22.34 -5.25 -11.77
C TRP A 66 -21.70 -4.00 -11.18
N ARG A 67 -22.06 -2.83 -11.70
CA ARG A 67 -21.80 -1.51 -11.14
C ARG A 67 -23.09 -0.69 -11.12
N ALA A 68 -23.24 0.18 -10.15
CA ALA A 68 -24.33 1.14 -10.16
C ALA A 68 -23.92 2.45 -10.82
N ALA A 69 -24.90 3.15 -11.39
CA ALA A 69 -24.76 4.52 -11.84
C ALA A 69 -25.88 5.37 -11.19
N THR A 70 -25.49 6.52 -10.67
CA THR A 70 -26.40 7.56 -10.18
C THR A 70 -26.31 8.72 -11.15
N TRP A 71 -27.45 9.21 -11.58
CA TRP A 71 -27.55 10.27 -12.59
C TRP A 71 -28.25 11.48 -12.00
N SER A 72 -27.79 12.66 -12.37
CA SER A 72 -28.44 13.93 -12.04
C SER A 72 -28.42 14.83 -13.29
N PRO A 73 -29.56 15.12 -13.93
CA PRO A 73 -30.92 14.72 -13.55
C PRO A 73 -31.16 13.21 -13.65
N GLU A 74 -32.19 12.71 -12.96
CA GLU A 74 -32.53 11.28 -12.98
C GLU A 74 -32.77 10.77 -14.41
N VAL A 75 -32.18 9.62 -14.71
CA VAL A 75 -32.35 8.92 -15.99
C VAL A 75 -33.63 8.10 -15.95
N VAL A 76 -34.50 8.34 -16.94
CA VAL A 76 -35.77 7.65 -17.15
C VAL A 76 -35.59 6.46 -18.08
N THR A 77 -34.85 6.64 -19.16
CA THR A 77 -34.69 5.64 -20.21
C THR A 77 -33.27 5.64 -20.78
N VAL A 78 -32.82 4.47 -21.22
CA VAL A 78 -31.53 4.27 -21.88
C VAL A 78 -31.79 3.66 -23.24
N TYR A 79 -31.17 4.19 -24.28
CA TYR A 79 -31.38 3.75 -25.65
C TYR A 79 -30.05 3.66 -26.41
N SER A 80 -29.75 2.50 -26.98
CA SER A 80 -28.61 2.32 -27.87
C SER A 80 -29.02 2.68 -29.30
N GLU A 81 -28.44 3.75 -29.82
CA GLU A 81 -28.74 4.20 -31.18
C GLU A 81 -28.23 3.20 -32.23
N VAL A 82 -29.11 2.84 -33.16
CA VAL A 82 -28.80 2.02 -34.34
C VAL A 82 -28.27 2.89 -35.48
N SER A 83 -27.04 3.37 -35.32
CA SER A 83 -26.32 4.17 -36.33
C SER A 83 -25.01 3.47 -36.76
N THR A 84 -24.33 4.01 -37.78
CA THR A 84 -23.02 3.52 -38.22
C THR A 84 -21.94 3.68 -37.15
N VAL A 85 -22.12 4.64 -36.24
CA VAL A 85 -21.41 4.77 -34.97
C VAL A 85 -22.49 4.73 -33.89
N SER A 86 -22.57 3.65 -33.13
CA SER A 86 -23.59 3.52 -32.08
C SER A 86 -23.27 4.46 -30.92
N SER A 87 -24.26 5.26 -30.52
CA SER A 87 -24.21 6.12 -29.35
C SER A 87 -25.16 5.59 -28.28
N LEU A 88 -24.86 5.84 -27.01
CA LEU A 88 -25.77 5.57 -25.91
C LEU A 88 -26.49 6.86 -25.55
N LEU A 89 -27.80 6.88 -25.76
CA LEU A 89 -28.65 8.00 -25.40
C LEU A 89 -29.34 7.72 -24.07
N VAL A 90 -29.42 8.74 -23.23
CA VAL A 90 -30.00 8.68 -21.89
C VAL A 90 -31.06 9.76 -21.77
N GLY A 91 -32.33 9.36 -21.70
CA GLY A 91 -33.45 10.26 -21.48
C GLY A 91 -33.61 10.57 -20.00
N SER A 92 -33.84 11.82 -19.65
CA SER A 92 -33.93 12.29 -18.26
C SER A 92 -35.32 12.77 -17.87
N THR A 93 -35.56 12.93 -16.56
CA THR A 93 -36.80 13.49 -16.01
C THR A 93 -37.07 14.94 -16.43
N THR A 94 -36.06 15.65 -16.97
CA THR A 94 -36.24 17.01 -17.50
C THR A 94 -36.78 17.05 -18.93
N GLY A 95 -37.04 15.89 -19.55
CA GLY A 95 -37.49 15.80 -20.94
C GLY A 95 -36.39 16.06 -21.97
N LEU A 96 -35.12 16.09 -21.53
CA LEU A 96 -33.95 16.15 -22.40
C LEU A 96 -33.33 14.76 -22.53
N TYR A 97 -32.72 14.49 -23.68
CA TYR A 97 -31.82 13.36 -23.86
C TYR A 97 -30.37 13.85 -23.83
N TYR A 98 -29.52 13.06 -23.21
CA TYR A 98 -28.08 13.23 -23.17
C TYR A 98 -27.45 12.09 -23.94
N GLU A 99 -26.29 12.34 -24.54
CA GLU A 99 -25.44 11.25 -25.01
C GLU A 99 -24.49 10.89 -23.88
N ALA A 100 -24.37 9.60 -23.53
CA ALA A 100 -23.53 9.11 -22.43
C ALA A 100 -22.03 9.15 -22.79
N GLN A 101 -21.56 10.34 -23.11
CA GLN A 101 -20.18 10.64 -23.48
C GLN A 101 -19.75 11.99 -22.91
N GLY A 102 -18.47 12.33 -23.10
CA GLY A 102 -17.94 13.65 -22.77
C GLY A 102 -17.16 13.73 -21.46
N ASN A 103 -16.93 14.96 -21.00
CA ASN A 103 -16.01 15.28 -19.91
C ASN A 103 -16.64 16.13 -18.79
N ASP A 104 -17.92 16.49 -18.89
CA ASP A 104 -18.70 17.13 -17.84
C ASP A 104 -20.12 16.53 -17.77
N ASP A 105 -20.85 16.90 -16.73
CA ASP A 105 -22.25 16.54 -16.50
C ASP A 105 -23.13 17.76 -16.75
N GLN A 106 -23.39 18.04 -18.03
CA GLN A 106 -24.14 19.22 -18.48
C GLN A 106 -23.52 20.55 -18.01
N GLY A 107 -22.19 20.67 -18.13
CA GLY A 107 -21.43 21.81 -17.63
C GLY A 107 -21.10 21.75 -16.13
N THR A 108 -21.58 20.74 -15.40
CA THR A 108 -21.13 20.46 -14.03
C THR A 108 -19.84 19.65 -14.06
N ALA A 109 -18.85 20.09 -13.29
CA ALA A 109 -17.56 19.41 -13.25
C ALA A 109 -17.67 18.03 -12.58
N ILE A 110 -17.06 17.01 -13.18
CA ILE A 110 -17.05 15.64 -12.66
C ILE A 110 -15.88 15.50 -11.68
N THR A 111 -16.18 15.06 -10.46
CA THR A 111 -15.16 14.66 -9.49
C THR A 111 -14.81 13.20 -9.67
N ALA A 112 -13.53 12.88 -9.75
CA ALA A 112 -13.03 11.53 -9.82
C ALA A 112 -11.98 11.28 -8.74
N SER A 113 -11.95 10.05 -8.22
CA SER A 113 -10.96 9.60 -7.26
C SER A 113 -10.53 8.16 -7.55
N LEU A 114 -9.27 7.86 -7.33
CA LEU A 114 -8.66 6.54 -7.42
C LEU A 114 -7.78 6.33 -6.20
N ARG A 115 -8.11 5.29 -5.43
CA ARG A 115 -7.28 4.85 -4.31
C ARG A 115 -6.50 3.59 -4.68
N THR A 116 -5.20 3.59 -4.42
CA THR A 116 -4.37 2.38 -4.57
C THR A 116 -4.58 1.43 -3.40
N GLY A 117 -4.15 0.18 -3.58
CA GLY A 117 -3.94 -0.71 -2.43
C GLY A 117 -2.83 -0.17 -1.50
N SER A 118 -2.76 -0.71 -0.30
CA SER A 118 -1.65 -0.45 0.61
C SER A 118 -0.43 -1.28 0.18
N HIS A 119 0.70 -0.60 -0.08
CA HIS A 119 1.94 -1.21 -0.51
C HIS A 119 2.87 -1.41 0.68
N ASP A 120 3.12 -2.66 1.05
CA ASP A 120 4.07 -3.08 2.09
C ASP A 120 5.38 -3.64 1.52
N GLN A 121 5.56 -3.57 0.20
CA GLN A 121 6.74 -4.03 -0.54
C GLN A 121 7.07 -5.50 -0.26
N GLY A 122 6.06 -6.31 0.05
CA GLY A 122 6.19 -7.74 0.33
C GLY A 122 6.79 -8.07 1.70
N GLN A 123 7.01 -7.07 2.57
CA GLN A 123 7.63 -7.26 3.89
C GLN A 123 6.81 -6.56 4.99
N PRO A 124 5.64 -7.09 5.38
CA PRO A 124 4.70 -6.40 6.29
C PRO A 124 5.26 -6.10 7.69
N LEU A 125 6.27 -6.84 8.14
CA LEU A 125 6.91 -6.64 9.45
C LEU A 125 7.88 -5.45 9.45
N ASN A 126 8.50 -5.17 8.31
CA ASN A 126 9.52 -4.15 8.18
C ASN A 126 8.93 -2.76 8.09
N THR A 127 9.60 -1.82 8.75
CA THR A 127 9.41 -0.40 8.46
C THR A 127 10.21 -0.03 7.21
N LYS A 128 9.64 0.81 6.35
CA LYS A 128 10.29 1.33 5.16
C LYS A 128 10.44 2.82 5.33
N GLN A 129 11.54 3.34 4.83
CA GLN A 129 11.74 4.76 4.64
C GLN A 129 11.33 5.09 3.20
N TYR A 130 10.20 5.76 3.03
CA TYR A 130 9.70 6.21 1.74
C TYR A 130 10.31 7.56 1.38
N GLY A 131 11.02 7.62 0.27
CA GLY A 131 11.73 8.82 -0.15
C GLY A 131 10.93 9.64 -1.15
N VAL A 132 10.53 9.02 -2.26
CA VAL A 132 9.93 9.73 -3.40
C VAL A 132 8.82 8.89 -4.01
N LEU A 133 7.76 9.56 -4.46
CA LEU A 133 6.77 9.02 -5.38
C LEU A 133 6.96 9.68 -6.75
N LEU A 134 7.18 8.88 -7.79
CA LEU A 134 7.12 9.31 -9.18
C LEU A 134 5.71 9.07 -9.70
N VAL A 135 5.12 10.09 -10.33
CA VAL A 135 3.79 9.99 -10.94
C VAL A 135 3.90 10.42 -12.40
N ASP A 136 3.52 9.53 -13.32
CA ASP A 136 3.41 9.83 -14.75
C ASP A 136 1.95 10.05 -15.07
N CYS A 137 1.59 11.30 -15.33
CA CYS A 137 0.23 11.70 -15.65
C CYS A 137 0.20 12.83 -16.68
N ASP A 138 -0.92 12.95 -17.38
CA ASP A 138 -1.32 14.16 -18.08
C ASP A 138 -2.42 14.81 -17.23
N PRO A 139 -2.17 15.92 -16.50
CA PRO A 139 -3.23 16.58 -15.75
C PRO A 139 -4.33 17.16 -16.65
N GLY A 140 -4.11 17.31 -17.95
CA GLY A 140 -5.11 17.77 -18.90
C GLY A 140 -5.68 19.15 -18.58
N ASN A 141 -4.84 20.06 -18.04
CA ASN A 141 -5.23 21.35 -17.45
C ASN A 141 -6.12 21.27 -16.20
N ALA A 142 -6.38 20.10 -15.64
CA ALA A 142 -6.95 19.93 -14.31
C ALA A 142 -5.86 19.94 -13.23
N THR A 143 -6.28 19.95 -11.97
CA THR A 143 -5.40 19.68 -10.83
C THR A 143 -5.62 18.25 -10.36
N VAL A 144 -4.60 17.41 -10.48
CA VAL A 144 -4.59 16.07 -9.90
C VAL A 144 -3.96 16.16 -8.51
N ILE A 145 -4.73 15.88 -7.48
CA ILE A 145 -4.30 15.92 -6.08
C ILE A 145 -3.89 14.50 -5.67
N VAL A 146 -2.68 14.36 -5.13
CA VAL A 146 -2.17 13.09 -4.60
C VAL A 146 -2.05 13.20 -3.09
N THR A 147 -2.76 12.33 -2.35
CA THR A 147 -2.69 12.26 -0.89
C THR A 147 -2.11 10.91 -0.47
N PRO A 148 -0.89 10.87 0.10
CA PRO A 148 -0.34 9.64 0.67
C PRO A 148 -0.98 9.31 2.03
N PHE A 149 -1.28 8.03 2.24
CA PHE A 149 -1.75 7.46 3.50
C PHE A 149 -0.77 6.39 3.96
N ILE A 150 -0.47 6.34 5.26
CA ILE A 150 0.54 5.43 5.83
C ILE A 150 -0.04 4.55 6.94
N ASN A 151 0.60 3.39 7.17
CA ASN A 151 0.29 2.47 8.27
C ASN A 151 -1.19 2.01 8.30
N GLY A 152 -1.71 1.56 7.15
CA GLY A 152 -3.09 1.12 7.00
C GLY A 152 -4.08 2.29 7.03
N GLU A 153 -3.67 3.44 6.49
CA GLU A 153 -4.44 4.69 6.46
C GLU A 153 -4.72 5.30 7.85
N ALA A 154 -3.97 4.88 8.88
CA ALA A 154 -4.06 5.45 10.21
C ALA A 154 -3.63 6.93 10.26
N SER A 155 -2.80 7.38 9.32
CA SER A 155 -2.43 8.77 9.13
C SER A 155 -2.18 9.10 7.66
N SER A 156 -2.20 10.39 7.33
CA SER A 156 -1.97 10.92 5.99
C SER A 156 -0.82 11.92 5.96
N LEU A 157 -0.11 11.99 4.84
CA LEU A 157 0.84 13.06 4.53
C LEU A 157 0.13 14.23 3.85
N ALA A 158 0.83 15.36 3.70
CA ALA A 158 0.27 16.53 3.03
C ALA A 158 -0.04 16.22 1.55
N PRO A 159 -1.20 16.67 1.03
CA PRO A 159 -1.53 16.47 -0.37
C PRO A 159 -0.61 17.29 -1.28
N THR A 160 -0.29 16.74 -2.45
CA THR A 160 0.47 17.45 -3.50
C THR A 160 -0.40 17.65 -4.73
N ASN A 161 -0.41 18.88 -5.25
CA ASN A 161 -1.16 19.25 -6.45
C ASN A 161 -0.27 19.13 -7.68
N LEU A 162 -0.69 18.30 -8.64
CA LEU A 162 -0.07 18.13 -9.94
C LEU A 162 -0.89 18.90 -10.97
N THR A 163 -0.27 19.91 -11.60
CA THR A 163 -0.91 20.79 -12.59
C THR A 163 -0.07 20.84 -13.84
N GLY A 164 -0.70 20.85 -15.00
CA GLY A 164 0.00 20.88 -16.28
C GLY A 164 -0.88 20.46 -17.45
N SER A 165 -0.28 20.35 -18.63
CA SER A 165 -0.91 19.86 -19.84
C SER A 165 0.03 18.94 -20.59
N GLY A 166 -0.49 17.87 -21.17
CA GLY A 166 0.32 16.83 -21.80
C GLY A 166 0.91 15.89 -20.75
N ARG A 167 1.38 14.74 -21.21
CA ARG A 167 2.01 13.72 -20.35
C ARG A 167 3.32 14.23 -19.75
N GLN A 168 3.43 14.15 -18.43
CA GLN A 168 4.57 14.63 -17.64
C GLN A 168 4.86 13.67 -16.48
N ILE A 169 6.12 13.67 -16.03
CA ILE A 169 6.52 12.95 -14.82
C ILE A 169 6.71 13.96 -13.69
N PHE A 170 5.95 13.77 -12.62
CA PHE A 170 6.02 14.54 -11.39
C PHE A 170 6.79 13.75 -10.34
N THR A 171 7.61 14.46 -9.56
CA THR A 171 8.33 13.91 -8.42
C THR A 171 7.74 14.51 -7.15
N ILE A 172 7.18 13.65 -6.29
CA ILE A 172 6.61 14.03 -5.00
C ILE A 172 7.58 13.57 -3.92
N ASP A 173 8.07 14.50 -3.12
CA ASP A 173 8.92 14.21 -1.97
C ASP A 173 8.06 13.66 -0.82
N LEU A 174 8.40 12.46 -0.34
CA LEU A 174 7.75 11.81 0.80
C LEU A 174 8.49 12.11 2.11
N LEU A 175 9.47 13.02 2.10
CA LEU A 175 10.18 13.55 3.27
C LEU A 175 10.82 12.46 4.13
N GLU A 176 11.32 11.41 3.48
CA GLU A 176 11.91 10.24 4.15
C GLU A 176 10.96 9.61 5.19
N THR A 177 9.65 9.65 4.94
CA THR A 177 8.63 9.15 5.87
C THR A 177 8.83 7.68 6.17
N GLU A 178 8.85 7.33 7.46
CA GLU A 178 8.94 5.95 7.90
C GLU A 178 7.57 5.35 8.19
N ALA A 179 7.23 4.26 7.49
CA ALA A 179 5.98 3.56 7.68
C ALA A 179 6.08 2.08 7.28
N ARG A 180 5.14 1.25 7.76
CA ARG A 180 5.08 -0.18 7.39
C ARG A 180 4.48 -0.39 6.01
N ASN A 181 3.58 0.49 5.59
CA ASN A 181 2.97 0.47 4.27
C ASN A 181 2.50 1.88 3.89
N ILE A 182 2.25 2.08 2.59
CA ILE A 182 1.77 3.35 2.03
C ILE A 182 0.71 3.09 0.95
N SER A 183 -0.36 3.88 0.92
CA SER A 183 -1.32 3.96 -0.19
C SER A 183 -1.43 5.40 -0.68
N PHE A 184 -1.97 5.58 -1.88
CA PHE A 184 -2.15 6.90 -2.48
C PHE A 184 -3.60 7.06 -2.93
N ASP A 185 -4.16 8.23 -2.64
CA ASP A 185 -5.43 8.67 -3.19
C ASP A 185 -5.18 9.77 -4.22
N PHE A 186 -5.49 9.46 -5.47
CA PHE A 186 -5.45 10.39 -6.58
C PHE A 186 -6.85 10.93 -6.79
N SER A 187 -7.03 12.25 -6.78
CA SER A 187 -8.33 12.87 -7.03
C SER A 187 -8.20 14.07 -7.94
N TRP A 188 -9.25 14.36 -8.70
CA TRP A 188 -9.33 15.56 -9.52
C TRP A 188 -10.78 15.94 -9.77
N VAL A 189 -10.99 17.20 -10.11
CA VAL A 189 -12.23 17.71 -10.66
C VAL A 189 -11.95 18.12 -12.10
N LYS A 190 -12.74 17.60 -13.05
CA LYS A 190 -12.60 17.90 -14.48
C LYS A 190 -13.86 18.57 -15.05
N THR A 191 -13.63 19.51 -15.96
CA THR A 191 -14.66 20.15 -16.81
C THR A 191 -14.57 19.61 -18.24
N SER A 192 -15.47 20.03 -19.14
CA SER A 192 -15.46 19.60 -20.56
C SER A 192 -14.13 19.81 -21.28
N ALA A 193 -13.39 20.86 -20.91
CA ALA A 193 -12.11 21.22 -21.51
C ALA A 193 -10.91 20.43 -20.95
N GLN A 194 -11.11 19.55 -19.96
CA GLN A 194 -10.05 18.87 -19.24
C GLN A 194 -10.15 17.35 -19.37
N THR A 195 -9.02 16.71 -19.67
CA THR A 195 -8.90 15.25 -19.83
C THR A 195 -7.70 14.71 -19.03
N PRO A 196 -7.79 14.71 -17.69
CA PRO A 196 -6.73 14.14 -16.87
C PRO A 196 -6.60 12.62 -17.10
N ILE A 197 -5.37 12.15 -17.25
CA ILE A 197 -5.02 10.74 -17.46
C ILE A 197 -3.86 10.38 -16.52
N LEU A 198 -4.05 9.32 -15.73
CA LEU A 198 -2.98 8.72 -14.92
C LEU A 198 -2.42 7.51 -15.69
N PHE A 199 -1.11 7.47 -15.92
CA PHE A 199 -0.46 6.37 -16.64
C PHE A 199 0.17 5.35 -15.69
N GLN A 200 1.00 5.82 -14.77
CA GLN A 200 1.75 4.97 -13.84
C GLN A 200 2.23 5.76 -12.61
N TYR A 201 2.64 5.05 -11.58
CA TYR A 201 3.37 5.59 -10.45
C TYR A 201 4.42 4.59 -9.96
N GLU A 202 5.50 5.10 -9.38
CA GLU A 202 6.58 4.31 -8.79
C GLU A 202 7.01 4.87 -7.43
N ILE A 203 7.35 3.98 -6.51
CA ILE A 203 7.71 4.34 -5.14
C ILE A 203 9.20 4.06 -4.94
N LEU A 204 9.97 5.08 -4.58
CA LEU A 204 11.33 4.91 -4.08
C LEU A 204 11.29 4.71 -2.56
N TYR A 205 11.81 3.58 -2.11
CA TYR A 205 11.86 3.23 -0.69
C TYR A 205 13.16 2.53 -0.32
N PHE A 206 13.51 2.63 0.95
CA PHE A 206 14.56 1.81 1.57
C PHE A 206 13.95 0.96 2.67
N MET A 207 14.30 -0.32 2.69
CA MET A 207 13.88 -1.22 3.75
C MET A 207 14.77 -1.03 4.97
N LEU A 208 14.16 -0.80 6.14
CA LEU A 208 14.87 -0.84 7.41
C LEU A 208 14.81 -2.27 7.96
N PRO A 209 15.85 -2.71 8.70
CA PRO A 209 15.77 -3.96 9.45
C PRO A 209 14.56 -3.95 10.37
N VAL A 210 13.97 -5.11 10.62
CA VAL A 210 12.89 -5.26 11.60
C VAL A 210 13.25 -4.58 12.93
N ALA A 211 12.29 -3.82 13.46
CA ALA A 211 12.41 -3.20 14.77
C ALA A 211 11.98 -4.26 15.82
N THR A 212 12.82 -4.50 16.82
CA THR A 212 12.57 -5.52 17.85
C THR A 212 13.15 -5.07 19.19
N GLU A 213 12.58 -5.56 20.30
CA GLU A 213 13.13 -5.40 21.64
C GLU A 213 14.19 -6.46 21.98
N HIS A 214 14.23 -7.55 21.20
CA HIS A 214 15.16 -8.66 21.36
C HIS A 214 15.66 -9.17 20.00
N TRP A 215 16.97 -9.30 19.87
CA TRP A 215 17.61 -9.98 18.75
C TRP A 215 18.68 -10.92 19.29
N ALA A 216 18.76 -12.14 18.76
CA ALA A 216 19.81 -13.08 19.11
C ALA A 216 20.35 -13.80 17.88
N SER A 217 21.65 -14.06 17.85
CA SER A 217 22.28 -14.95 16.88
C SER A 217 22.16 -16.39 17.34
N ASP A 218 22.31 -17.33 16.40
CA ASP A 218 22.74 -18.68 16.75
C ASP A 218 24.19 -18.66 17.24
N GLU A 219 24.61 -19.72 17.92
CA GLU A 219 26.02 -19.94 18.26
C GLU A 219 26.85 -20.10 16.98
N THR A 220 27.99 -19.42 16.90
CA THR A 220 28.86 -19.47 15.73
C THR A 220 30.34 -19.59 16.10
N SER A 221 31.06 -20.37 15.30
CA SER A 221 32.53 -20.39 15.28
C SER A 221 33.11 -19.43 14.24
N PHE A 222 32.26 -18.67 13.54
CA PHE A 222 32.62 -17.81 12.41
C PHE A 222 33.33 -18.57 11.27
N GLY A 223 33.14 -19.89 11.17
CA GLY A 223 33.86 -20.76 10.24
C GLY A 223 35.33 -20.99 10.60
N LEU A 224 35.77 -20.60 11.80
CA LEU A 224 37.13 -20.76 12.29
C LEU A 224 37.25 -22.03 13.16
N GLN A 225 38.47 -22.56 13.27
CA GLN A 225 38.76 -23.77 14.03
C GLN A 225 39.36 -23.47 15.41
N GLY A 226 39.08 -24.36 16.37
CA GLY A 226 39.68 -24.32 17.70
C GLY A 226 39.13 -23.22 18.60
N TRP A 227 39.99 -22.69 19.46
CA TRP A 227 39.65 -21.57 20.34
C TRP A 227 39.76 -20.26 19.59
N LEU A 228 38.83 -19.34 19.81
CA LEU A 228 38.79 -18.02 19.19
C LEU A 228 38.83 -16.93 20.25
N HIS A 229 39.16 -15.71 19.82
CA HIS A 229 39.12 -14.51 20.62
C HIS A 229 38.51 -13.36 19.80
N LEU A 230 37.54 -12.67 20.38
CA LEU A 230 36.91 -11.46 19.85
C LEU A 230 37.56 -10.24 20.51
N ARG A 231 38.07 -9.29 19.72
CA ARG A 231 38.74 -8.10 20.27
C ARG A 231 37.80 -6.93 20.50
N ASP A 232 37.08 -6.56 19.45
CA ASP A 232 36.19 -5.42 19.43
C ASP A 232 35.09 -5.58 18.39
N LEU A 233 34.07 -4.73 18.52
CA LEU A 233 32.86 -4.70 17.70
C LEU A 233 32.61 -3.26 17.23
N TYR A 234 32.07 -3.12 16.03
CA TYR A 234 31.35 -1.93 15.62
C TYR A 234 29.89 -2.33 15.37
N VAL A 235 28.98 -1.86 16.21
CA VAL A 235 27.55 -2.16 16.11
C VAL A 235 26.86 -0.99 15.44
N THR A 236 26.28 -1.19 14.26
CA THR A 236 25.42 -0.18 13.64
C THR A 236 23.99 -0.40 14.09
N ILE A 237 23.46 0.55 14.85
CA ILE A 237 22.17 0.45 15.52
C ILE A 237 21.38 1.75 15.45
N ARG A 238 20.06 1.66 15.55
CA ARG A 238 19.13 2.76 15.79
C ARG A 238 18.25 2.37 16.98
N SER A 239 18.26 3.16 18.05
CA SER A 239 17.46 2.90 19.25
C SER A 239 17.04 4.20 19.94
N THR A 240 15.90 4.18 20.63
CA THR A 240 15.45 5.27 21.52
C THR A 240 15.76 5.00 22.99
N ALA A 241 16.04 3.76 23.36
CA ALA A 241 16.53 3.33 24.66
C ALA A 241 17.93 2.70 24.58
N ASP A 242 18.57 2.52 25.73
CA ASP A 242 19.83 1.77 25.83
C ASP A 242 19.61 0.31 25.45
N VAL A 243 20.57 -0.24 24.70
CA VAL A 243 20.57 -1.63 24.27
C VAL A 243 21.67 -2.39 24.99
N THR A 244 21.34 -3.51 25.61
CA THR A 244 22.31 -4.39 26.27
C THR A 244 22.74 -5.48 25.30
N LEU A 245 24.02 -5.49 24.95
CA LEU A 245 24.68 -6.59 24.28
C LEU A 245 25.10 -7.63 25.33
N THR A 246 24.59 -8.85 25.20
CA THR A 246 25.07 -10.04 25.90
C THR A 246 25.90 -10.87 24.93
N LEU A 247 27.13 -11.18 25.32
CA LEU A 247 28.06 -12.03 24.61
C LEU A 247 28.27 -13.30 25.43
N ASP A 248 27.70 -14.41 24.96
CA ASP A 248 27.84 -15.72 25.59
C ASP A 248 28.86 -16.58 24.84
N PHE A 249 29.74 -17.26 25.57
CA PHE A 249 30.72 -18.20 25.02
C PHE A 249 31.14 -19.24 26.06
N ASP A 250 31.04 -20.53 25.69
CA ASP A 250 31.46 -21.68 26.50
C ASP A 250 31.01 -21.60 27.98
N GLY A 251 29.77 -21.16 28.24
CA GLY A 251 29.19 -21.02 29.58
C GLY A 251 29.62 -19.78 30.36
N THR A 252 30.36 -18.86 29.72
CA THR A 252 30.71 -17.53 30.25
C THR A 252 29.87 -16.46 29.57
N THR A 253 29.44 -15.45 30.32
CA THR A 253 28.64 -14.32 29.83
C THR A 253 29.38 -13.01 30.07
N GLN A 254 29.40 -12.14 29.07
CA GLN A 254 29.85 -10.75 29.20
C GLN A 254 28.73 -9.82 28.71
N THR A 255 28.48 -8.73 29.44
CA THR A 255 27.45 -7.76 29.09
C THR A 255 28.04 -6.37 28.86
N TYR A 256 27.48 -5.67 27.87
CA TYR A 256 27.89 -4.34 27.46
C TYR A 256 26.66 -3.47 27.20
N THR A 257 26.60 -2.30 27.82
CA THR A 257 25.55 -1.32 27.55
C THR A 257 25.94 -0.44 26.37
N ILE A 258 25.07 -0.40 25.36
CA ILE A 258 25.12 0.49 24.21
C ILE A 258 24.12 1.61 24.48
N ALA A 259 24.61 2.83 24.70
CA ALA A 259 23.74 3.97 24.98
C ALA A 259 22.78 4.24 23.81
N SER A 260 21.58 4.72 24.12
CA SER A 260 20.55 5.12 23.15
C SER A 260 21.13 6.00 22.05
N THR A 261 20.73 5.75 20.81
CA THR A 261 21.12 6.59 19.68
C THR A 261 20.17 7.75 19.42
N ALA A 262 19.16 7.94 20.29
CA ALA A 262 18.08 8.92 20.16
C ALA A 262 17.32 8.80 18.83
N GLY A 263 17.13 7.56 18.37
CA GLY A 263 16.44 7.27 17.11
C GLY A 263 17.25 7.59 15.86
N VAL A 264 18.56 7.85 15.96
CA VAL A 264 19.43 8.08 14.80
C VAL A 264 20.29 6.85 14.53
N ARG A 265 20.47 6.46 13.26
CA ARG A 265 21.39 5.38 12.90
C ARG A 265 22.83 5.77 13.25
N LYS A 266 23.48 5.03 14.17
CA LYS A 266 24.87 5.27 14.59
C LYS A 266 25.68 3.98 14.59
N LYS A 267 26.98 4.09 14.26
CA LYS A 267 27.95 3.00 14.38
C LYS A 267 28.72 3.17 15.68
N VAL A 268 28.47 2.30 16.66
CA VAL A 268 29.02 2.37 18.02
C VAL A 268 30.18 1.39 18.16
N TYR A 269 31.32 1.86 18.69
CA TYR A 269 32.47 1.02 18.99
C TYR A 269 32.34 0.41 20.39
N ILE A 270 32.62 -0.89 20.50
CA ILE A 270 32.63 -1.62 21.77
C ILE A 270 33.94 -2.39 21.87
N GLN A 271 34.72 -2.08 22.90
CA GLN A 271 35.89 -2.87 23.25
C GLN A 271 35.48 -4.02 24.16
N LEU A 272 35.81 -5.25 23.77
CA LEU A 272 35.47 -6.42 24.55
C LEU A 272 36.50 -6.67 25.65
N ALA A 273 36.03 -7.14 26.81
CA ALA A 273 36.87 -7.72 27.83
C ALA A 273 37.54 -8.99 27.28
N PRO A 274 38.72 -9.39 27.81
CA PRO A 274 39.41 -10.59 27.38
C PRO A 274 38.46 -11.80 27.41
N ASN A 275 38.37 -12.52 26.30
CA ASN A 275 37.49 -13.66 26.12
C ASN A 275 38.21 -14.79 25.38
N LYS A 276 37.78 -16.03 25.61
CA LYS A 276 38.30 -17.20 24.92
C LYS A 276 37.20 -18.25 24.90
N GLY A 277 36.76 -18.60 23.70
CA GLY A 277 35.63 -19.48 23.48
C GLY A 277 35.73 -20.20 22.13
N LYS A 278 35.02 -21.31 21.97
CA LYS A 278 34.89 -22.02 20.68
C LYS A 278 33.67 -21.56 19.89
N LEU A 279 32.57 -21.33 20.61
CA LEU A 279 31.31 -20.85 20.07
C LEU A 279 30.92 -19.56 20.77
N TYR A 280 30.40 -18.61 20.00
CA TYR A 280 29.93 -17.33 20.51
C TYR A 280 28.49 -17.09 20.08
N LYS A 281 27.69 -16.54 20.99
CA LYS A 281 26.33 -16.09 20.76
C LYS A 281 26.24 -14.61 21.12
N PHE A 282 25.54 -13.84 20.28
CA PHE A 282 25.25 -12.42 20.52
C PHE A 282 23.77 -12.27 20.80
N GLU A 283 23.43 -11.57 21.86
CA GLU A 283 22.05 -11.15 22.14
C GLU A 283 22.01 -9.65 22.38
N PHE A 284 21.01 -8.97 21.83
CA PHE A 284 20.75 -7.56 22.01
C PHE A 284 19.36 -7.41 22.60
N ASN A 285 19.27 -6.76 23.76
CA ASN A 285 18.04 -6.57 24.51
C ASN A 285 17.82 -5.09 24.81
N SER A 286 16.59 -4.61 24.73
CA SER A 286 16.23 -3.22 25.00
C SER A 286 14.85 -3.13 25.66
N SER A 287 14.58 -2.01 26.33
CA SER A 287 13.25 -1.69 26.86
C SER A 287 12.32 -1.05 25.83
N ALA A 288 12.83 -0.82 24.62
CA ALA A 288 12.10 -0.29 23.47
C ALA A 288 12.69 -0.87 22.18
N ASP A 289 11.90 -0.86 21.12
CA ASP A 289 12.32 -1.34 19.80
C ASP A 289 13.64 -0.68 19.32
N PHE A 290 14.49 -1.50 18.71
CA PHE A 290 15.71 -1.06 18.02
C PHE A 290 15.87 -1.75 16.67
N ASN A 291 16.63 -1.15 15.77
CA ASN A 291 17.02 -1.73 14.49
C ASN A 291 18.53 -2.04 14.50
N LEU A 292 18.89 -3.28 14.17
CA LEU A 292 20.27 -3.73 14.03
C LEU A 292 20.63 -3.90 12.56
N PHE A 293 21.68 -3.24 12.08
CA PHE A 293 22.01 -3.19 10.65
C PHE A 293 23.16 -4.14 10.30
N GLU A 294 22.85 -5.29 9.67
CA GLU A 294 23.82 -6.35 9.34
C GLU A 294 25.03 -5.87 8.55
N GLY A 295 24.78 -5.30 7.36
CA GLY A 295 25.84 -4.96 6.42
C GLY A 295 26.80 -3.89 6.91
N ALA A 296 26.44 -3.16 7.97
CA ALA A 296 27.21 -2.06 8.54
C ALA A 296 27.85 -2.41 9.90
N SER A 297 27.51 -3.56 10.49
CA SER A 297 28.08 -4.03 11.75
C SER A 297 29.27 -4.96 11.50
N GLU A 298 30.28 -4.89 12.37
CA GLU A 298 31.56 -5.57 12.18
C GLU A 298 32.09 -6.12 13.50
N VAL A 299 32.72 -7.28 13.41
CA VAL A 299 33.33 -7.98 14.54
C VAL A 299 34.74 -8.41 14.18
N ARG A 300 35.72 -8.09 15.04
CA ARG A 300 37.10 -8.51 14.84
C ARG A 300 37.38 -9.80 15.61
N VAL A 301 37.50 -10.90 14.88
CA VAL A 301 37.72 -12.25 15.41
C VAL A 301 39.05 -12.83 14.95
N LYS A 302 39.68 -13.65 15.79
CA LYS A 302 40.92 -14.35 15.46
C LYS A 302 40.98 -15.71 16.15
N GLN A 303 41.61 -16.70 15.49
CA GLN A 303 41.98 -17.98 16.11
C GLN A 303 43.09 -17.80 17.16
N TRP A 304 42.92 -18.45 18.30
CA TRP A 304 43.87 -18.41 19.42
C TRP A 304 45.23 -18.99 19.01
N LEU A 305 46.32 -18.36 19.48
CA LEU A 305 47.71 -18.77 19.21
C LEU A 305 48.12 -18.86 17.73
N THR A 306 47.41 -18.19 16.84
CA THR A 306 47.84 -18.06 15.43
C THR A 306 48.61 -16.76 15.22
N SER A 307 49.53 -16.73 14.24
CA SER A 307 50.20 -15.50 13.81
C SER A 307 49.34 -14.63 12.89
N LEU A 308 48.16 -15.13 12.49
CA LEU A 308 47.24 -14.43 11.59
C LEU A 308 46.69 -13.15 12.23
N GLY A 309 46.32 -12.17 11.40
CA GLY A 309 45.62 -10.96 11.84
C GLY A 309 44.18 -11.25 12.29
N TYR A 310 43.49 -10.23 12.79
CA TYR A 310 42.05 -10.31 13.01
C TYR A 310 41.30 -10.29 11.68
N ALA A 311 40.37 -11.23 11.51
CA ALA A 311 39.38 -11.18 10.44
C ALA A 311 38.21 -10.28 10.87
N VAL A 312 37.66 -9.54 9.90
CA VAL A 312 36.43 -8.77 10.10
C VAL A 312 35.26 -9.59 9.58
N VAL A 313 34.33 -9.93 10.47
CA VAL A 313 33.11 -10.69 10.14
C VAL A 313 31.87 -9.86 10.47
N LYS A 314 30.72 -10.22 9.90
CA LYS A 314 29.42 -9.52 10.09
C LYS A 314 28.37 -10.52 10.57
N PRO A 315 28.37 -10.89 11.86
CA PRO A 315 27.64 -12.06 12.35
C PRO A 315 26.22 -11.75 12.86
N PHE A 316 25.77 -10.51 12.83
CA PHE A 316 24.48 -10.11 13.39
C PHE A 316 23.81 -8.97 12.64
N GLY A 317 22.49 -8.84 12.82
CA GLY A 317 21.64 -7.81 12.23
C GLY A 317 20.92 -8.21 10.94
N GLY A 318 21.11 -9.44 10.48
CA GLY A 318 20.47 -9.94 9.27
C GLY A 318 19.08 -10.47 9.54
N GLU A 319 18.17 -10.23 8.59
CA GLU A 319 16.93 -10.99 8.52
C GLU A 319 17.23 -12.33 7.87
N GLN A 320 16.71 -13.41 8.46
CA GLN A 320 16.86 -14.74 7.91
C GLN A 320 15.94 -14.92 6.69
N LEU A 321 16.21 -14.17 5.62
CA LEU A 321 15.38 -14.13 4.41
C LEU A 321 15.59 -15.34 3.48
N ASP A 322 16.65 -16.13 3.70
CA ASP A 322 17.08 -17.23 2.82
C ASP A 322 16.88 -18.64 3.42
N ARG A 323 15.88 -18.82 4.29
CA ARG A 323 15.33 -20.16 4.55
C ARG A 323 14.01 -20.28 3.81
N THR A 324 14.08 -20.46 2.49
CA THR A 324 12.94 -20.95 1.71
C THR A 324 12.45 -22.23 2.38
N ILE A 325 11.37 -22.14 3.13
CA ILE A 325 10.57 -23.32 3.45
C ILE A 325 9.99 -23.70 2.10
N ALA A 326 10.61 -24.67 1.45
CA ALA A 326 9.96 -25.37 0.35
C ALA A 326 8.69 -25.99 0.95
N ILE A 327 7.54 -25.36 0.67
CA ILE A 327 6.22 -25.94 0.89
C ILE A 327 5.93 -26.82 -0.31
#